data_AF-A0A9E5WWG6-F1
#
_entry.id   AF-A0A9E5WWG6-F1
#
_cell.length_a   1.000
_cell.length_b   1.000
_cell.length_c   1.000
_cell.angle_alpha   90.00
_cell.angle_beta   90.00
_cell.angle_gamma   90.00
#
_symmetry.space_group_name_H-M   'P 1'
#
loop_
_entity.id
_entity.type
_entity.pdbx_description
1 polymer ?
#
loop_
_entity_poly.entity_id
_entity_poly.type
_entity_poly.pdbx_seq_one_letter_code
_entity_poly.pdbx_strand_id
1 'polypeptide(L)'
;MWYVSDLGDSEQTPSDLATVTDYAQLTALRAPRPTLLTFNASDQCCFRAGHALPPLLDAAVPIYELYGQRDALRYHINYDPGTHNFERDNREAFYRMLGDFFYLGDKQFDWREIPSEAEVKTAEELNVPLPADNRDFHALAVQLSRSLPVKPARGPSAQQPLADWQRDRRQVLRKLVRVTEADVRAERVKEEAMPGGRVVLWKLEVADTWTVPAVELIPDRPRSAALVFADSGRKATTEHVAALLHAGRRVVAIDPFYLGESKITQRDFLYALLVAAIGERPLGIQASQVAAIARWMAKDRDIGAVELVAVGRRSSLAAMVAAALEEKAIGHVTLWDGLLTLKEIIDRDLTVREAPELFCFGLLAQFDVPQLVALITPRTVRFSRTSPVASAPAGSSQNPRSPRP
;
A
#
# COMPACT_ATOMS: atom_id res chain seq x y z
N MET A 1 20.72 -2.01 13.01
CA MET A 1 20.26 -3.32 12.47
C MET A 1 18.75 -3.32 12.56
N TRP A 2 18.03 -3.78 11.53
CA TRP A 2 16.57 -3.85 11.53
C TRP A 2 16.13 -5.31 11.46
N TYR A 3 14.99 -5.65 12.08
CA TYR A 3 14.45 -7.00 12.07
C TYR A 3 13.08 -7.02 11.40
N VAL A 4 12.77 -8.10 10.65
CA VAL A 4 11.44 -8.27 10.03
C VAL A 4 10.33 -8.32 11.09
N SER A 5 10.66 -8.75 12.31
CA SER A 5 9.75 -8.73 13.47
C SER A 5 9.36 -7.32 13.92
N ASP A 6 10.15 -6.29 13.57
CA ASP A 6 9.90 -4.91 13.98
C ASP A 6 8.76 -4.28 13.16
N LEU A 7 8.39 -4.90 12.03
CA LEU A 7 7.19 -4.54 11.30
C LEU A 7 5.96 -4.96 12.11
N GLY A 8 5.31 -3.97 12.72
CA GLY A 8 4.08 -4.15 13.48
C GLY A 8 2.82 -3.81 12.69
N ASP A 9 1.66 -3.96 13.33
CA ASP A 9 0.36 -3.87 12.66
C ASP A 9 0.03 -2.45 12.14
N SER A 10 -1.04 -2.33 11.35
CA SER A 10 -1.40 -1.09 10.66
C SER A 10 -1.67 0.10 11.60
N GLU A 11 -2.09 -0.16 12.84
CA GLU A 11 -2.30 0.87 13.86
C GLU A 11 -1.00 1.57 14.29
N GLN A 12 0.15 0.95 14.05
CA GLN A 12 1.46 1.41 14.49
C GLN A 12 2.22 2.17 13.40
N THR A 13 1.74 2.12 12.16
CA THR A 13 2.36 2.77 11.01
C THR A 13 1.38 3.68 10.25
N PRO A 14 0.83 4.73 10.91
CA PRO A 14 -0.03 5.69 10.24
C PRO A 14 0.66 6.30 9.02
N SER A 15 -0.10 6.57 7.96
CA SER A 15 0.41 7.26 6.78
C SER A 15 1.02 8.61 7.16
N ASP A 16 2.15 8.93 6.54
CA ASP A 16 2.92 10.15 6.75
C ASP A 16 3.51 10.35 8.17
N LEU A 17 3.36 9.43 9.12
CA LEU A 17 3.88 9.59 10.49
C LEU A 17 5.38 9.96 10.47
N ALA A 18 6.18 9.12 9.82
CA ALA A 18 7.64 9.25 9.74
C ALA A 18 8.12 10.39 8.83
N THR A 19 7.21 11.18 8.26
CA THR A 19 7.58 12.46 7.60
C THR A 19 7.75 13.60 8.59
N VAL A 20 7.21 13.46 9.79
CA VAL A 20 7.22 14.50 10.83
C VAL A 20 7.87 13.98 12.12
N THR A 21 7.61 12.74 12.50
CA THR A 21 8.07 12.15 13.77
C THR A 21 8.05 10.62 13.72
N ASP A 22 8.77 9.98 14.62
CA ASP A 22 8.61 8.56 14.95
C ASP A 22 8.38 8.38 16.46
N TYR A 23 8.26 7.13 16.91
CA TYR A 23 8.09 6.81 18.33
C TYR A 23 9.28 7.24 19.21
N ALA A 24 10.50 7.30 18.67
CA ALA A 24 11.68 7.78 19.38
C ALA A 24 11.59 9.29 19.66
N GLN A 25 11.23 10.10 18.65
CA GLN A 25 11.01 11.53 18.89
C GLN A 25 9.78 11.79 19.77
N LEU A 26 8.68 11.04 19.60
CA LEU A 26 7.51 11.15 20.48
C LEU A 26 7.86 10.81 21.94
N THR A 27 8.75 9.84 22.16
CA THR A 27 9.27 9.52 23.50
C THR A 27 10.12 10.66 24.06
N ALA A 28 10.98 11.26 23.26
CA ALA A 28 11.80 12.40 23.67
C ALA A 28 10.94 13.64 24.02
N LEU A 29 9.84 13.89 23.29
CA LEU A 29 8.90 14.99 23.54
C LEU A 29 8.20 14.93 24.91
N ARG A 30 8.25 13.78 25.59
CA ARG A 30 7.76 13.67 26.97
C ARG A 30 8.56 14.50 27.96
N ALA A 31 9.83 14.79 27.67
CA ALA A 31 10.70 15.51 28.60
C ALA A 31 10.10 16.87 29.03
N PRO A 32 10.27 17.28 30.29
CA PRO A 32 10.91 16.56 31.39
C PRO A 32 9.94 15.69 32.22
N ARG A 33 8.74 15.36 31.71
CA ARG A 33 7.72 14.65 32.50
C ARG A 33 8.17 13.23 32.83
N PRO A 34 7.87 12.72 34.05
CA PRO A 34 8.10 11.32 34.40
C PRO A 34 7.58 10.38 33.31
N THR A 35 8.46 9.50 32.81
CA THR A 35 8.17 8.55 31.73
C THR A 35 8.86 7.23 32.00
N LEU A 36 8.07 6.15 32.03
CA LEU A 36 8.52 4.78 32.16
C LEU A 36 8.33 4.05 30.82
N LEU A 37 9.42 3.55 30.26
CA LEU A 37 9.44 2.67 29.09
C LEU A 37 9.43 1.21 29.55
N THR A 38 8.26 0.56 29.45
CA THR A 38 8.09 -0.84 29.86
C THR A 38 8.12 -1.76 28.65
N PHE A 39 9.03 -2.74 28.66
CA PHE A 39 9.27 -3.67 27.56
C PHE A 39 9.41 -5.10 28.06
N ASN A 40 9.26 -6.07 27.16
CA ASN A 40 9.33 -7.48 27.48
C ASN A 40 10.47 -8.16 26.69
N ALA A 41 11.26 -9.01 27.36
CA ALA A 41 12.46 -9.62 26.77
C ALA A 41 12.16 -10.69 25.70
N SER A 42 11.02 -11.36 25.83
CA SER A 42 10.57 -12.50 25.01
C SER A 42 9.26 -12.19 24.26
N ASP A 43 8.96 -10.91 24.05
CA ASP A 43 7.83 -10.51 23.20
C ASP A 43 7.99 -11.11 21.79
N GLN A 44 6.92 -11.73 21.31
CA GLN A 44 6.86 -12.35 19.98
C GLN A 44 6.38 -11.36 18.90
N CYS A 45 6.09 -10.13 19.30
CA CYS A 45 5.65 -9.01 18.46
C CYS A 45 6.79 -8.00 18.23
N CYS A 46 6.45 -6.83 17.68
CA CYS A 46 7.34 -5.74 17.25
C CYS A 46 7.95 -4.91 18.38
N PHE A 47 7.63 -5.20 19.65
CA PHE A 47 8.10 -4.44 20.82
C PHE A 47 9.07 -5.21 21.70
N ARG A 48 9.80 -6.17 21.14
CA ARG A 48 10.81 -6.89 21.90
C ARG A 48 11.88 -5.93 22.42
N ALA A 49 12.17 -5.99 23.72
CA ALA A 49 13.03 -5.04 24.42
C ALA A 49 14.38 -4.82 23.73
N GLY A 50 15.03 -5.90 23.28
CA GLY A 50 16.35 -5.82 22.64
C GLY A 50 16.38 -5.09 21.30
N HIS A 51 15.23 -4.89 20.65
CA HIS A 51 15.13 -4.21 19.37
C HIS A 51 14.58 -2.79 19.53
N ALA A 52 13.44 -2.67 20.21
CA ALA A 52 12.63 -1.46 20.22
C ALA A 52 13.06 -0.43 21.27
N LEU A 53 13.60 -0.86 22.42
CA LEU A 53 13.95 0.06 23.51
C LEU A 53 15.19 0.94 23.22
N PRO A 54 16.30 0.42 22.65
CA PRO A 54 17.52 1.23 22.48
C PRO A 54 17.31 2.51 21.66
N PRO A 55 16.63 2.49 20.48
CA PRO A 55 16.40 3.72 19.72
C PRO A 55 15.59 4.79 20.48
N LEU A 56 14.64 4.36 21.34
CA LEU A 56 13.87 5.28 22.16
C LEU A 56 14.73 5.95 23.22
N LEU A 57 15.61 5.18 23.88
CA LEU A 57 16.54 5.72 24.87
C LEU A 57 17.56 6.65 24.22
N ASP A 58 18.13 6.26 23.08
CA ASP A 58 19.10 7.06 22.34
C ASP A 58 18.54 8.45 21.97
N ALA A 59 17.26 8.50 21.58
CA ALA A 59 16.59 9.77 21.26
C ALA A 59 16.19 10.57 22.51
N ALA A 60 15.69 9.91 23.56
CA ALA A 60 15.09 10.58 24.70
C ALA A 60 16.11 11.02 25.77
N VAL A 61 17.13 10.21 26.07
CA VAL A 61 18.11 10.47 27.14
C VAL A 61 18.76 11.85 27.02
N PRO A 62 19.31 12.26 25.86
CA PRO A 62 19.93 13.58 25.74
C PRO A 62 18.97 14.73 26.02
N ILE A 63 17.69 14.58 25.64
CA ILE A 63 16.68 15.61 25.85
C ILE A 63 16.33 15.74 27.33
N TYR A 64 16.19 14.64 28.07
CA TYR A 64 15.98 14.70 29.52
C TYR A 64 17.19 15.28 30.27
N GLU A 65 18.42 15.00 29.82
CA GLU A 65 19.64 15.58 30.39
C GLU A 65 19.71 17.10 30.19
N LEU A 66 19.26 17.62 29.05
CA LEU A 66 19.16 19.07 28.81
C LEU A 66 18.25 19.78 29.81
N TYR A 67 17.20 19.11 30.30
CA TYR A 67 16.34 19.64 31.36
C TYR A 67 16.86 19.39 32.78
N GLY A 68 17.99 18.70 32.93
CA GLY A 68 18.50 18.27 34.25
C GLY A 68 17.61 17.23 34.93
N GLN A 69 16.81 16.47 34.16
CA GLN A 69 15.79 15.55 34.66
C GLN A 69 16.02 14.11 34.15
N ARG A 70 17.28 13.69 34.00
CA ARG A 70 17.65 12.35 33.49
C ARG A 70 16.91 11.21 34.19
N ASP A 71 16.73 11.32 35.50
CA ASP A 71 16.11 10.28 36.34
C ASP A 71 14.59 10.20 36.18
N ALA A 72 13.98 11.19 35.53
CA ALA A 72 12.56 11.17 35.14
C ALA A 72 12.29 10.26 33.93
N LEU A 73 13.32 9.88 33.16
CA LEU A 73 13.24 8.85 32.12
C LEU A 73 13.76 7.52 32.66
N ARG A 74 12.86 6.57 32.84
CA ARG A 74 13.18 5.22 33.31
C ARG A 74 12.74 4.17 32.30
N TYR A 75 13.33 2.99 32.38
CA TYR A 75 12.90 1.83 31.62
C TYR A 75 12.87 0.59 32.50
N HIS A 76 12.05 -0.38 32.12
CA HIS A 76 11.94 -1.67 32.75
C HIS A 76 11.80 -2.75 31.68
N ILE A 77 12.51 -3.86 31.88
CA ILE A 77 12.44 -5.03 31.01
C ILE A 77 11.98 -6.21 31.87
N ASN A 78 10.81 -6.75 31.58
CA ASN A 78 10.37 -8.00 32.18
C ASN A 78 11.02 -9.18 31.47
N TYR A 79 11.67 -10.05 32.25
CA TYR A 79 12.34 -11.26 31.76
C TYR A 79 11.55 -12.55 32.04
N ASP A 80 10.69 -12.53 33.06
CA ASP A 80 9.92 -13.69 33.50
C ASP A 80 8.44 -13.30 33.70
N PRO A 81 7.50 -13.81 32.89
CA PRO A 81 7.75 -14.68 31.74
C PRO A 81 8.30 -13.92 30.51
N GLY A 82 8.35 -12.58 30.56
CA GLY A 82 8.85 -11.73 29.48
C GLY A 82 8.02 -11.77 28.21
N THR A 83 6.75 -12.18 28.30
CA THR A 83 5.83 -12.33 27.15
C THR A 83 5.20 -11.00 26.75
N HIS A 84 4.31 -11.00 25.75
CA HIS A 84 3.63 -9.78 25.29
C HIS A 84 2.73 -9.10 26.34
N ASN A 85 2.39 -9.80 27.43
CA ASN A 85 1.41 -9.32 28.41
C ASN A 85 1.98 -8.36 29.46
N PHE A 86 1.12 -7.52 30.02
CA PHE A 86 1.46 -6.60 31.12
C PHE A 86 1.33 -7.27 32.50
N GLU A 87 2.20 -8.25 32.73
CA GLU A 87 2.19 -9.10 33.93
C GLU A 87 2.64 -8.37 35.21
N ARG A 88 2.59 -9.07 36.35
CA ARG A 88 2.83 -8.51 37.69
C ARG A 88 4.10 -7.67 37.80
N ASP A 89 5.23 -8.16 37.29
CA ASP A 89 6.51 -7.45 37.38
C ASP A 89 6.46 -6.08 36.68
N ASN A 90 5.84 -6.01 35.50
CA ASN A 90 5.60 -4.77 34.78
C ASN A 90 4.71 -3.80 35.57
N ARG A 91 3.65 -4.32 36.22
CA ARG A 91 2.75 -3.52 37.08
C ARG A 91 3.47 -2.96 38.30
N GLU A 92 4.23 -3.78 39.01
CA GLU A 92 5.00 -3.35 40.16
C GLU A 92 6.10 -2.34 39.78
N ALA A 93 6.73 -2.49 38.60
CA ALA A 93 7.65 -1.48 38.08
C ALA A 93 6.95 -0.13 37.81
N PHE A 94 5.74 -0.16 37.26
CA PHE A 94 4.92 1.04 37.10
C PHE A 94 4.51 1.66 38.44
N TYR A 95 4.10 0.85 39.42
CA TYR A 95 3.72 1.37 40.74
C TYR A 95 4.90 2.01 41.47
N ARG A 96 6.12 1.45 41.38
CA ARG A 96 7.33 2.10 41.91
C ARG A 96 7.54 3.49 41.31
N MET A 97 7.33 3.64 39.98
CA MET A 97 7.39 4.94 39.31
C MET A 97 6.34 5.91 39.86
N LEU A 98 5.10 5.44 40.10
CA LEU A 98 4.05 6.26 40.69
C LEU A 98 4.44 6.72 42.10
N GLY A 99 4.96 5.81 42.92
CA GLY A 99 5.45 6.11 44.26
C GLY A 99 6.48 7.24 44.26
N ASP A 100 7.51 7.12 43.42
CA ASP A 100 8.64 8.04 43.38
C ASP A 100 8.26 9.45 42.91
N PHE A 101 7.29 9.58 41.98
CA PHE A 101 6.97 10.87 41.35
C PHE A 101 5.66 11.51 41.82
N PHE A 102 4.70 10.72 42.28
CA PHE A 102 3.36 11.21 42.64
C PHE A 102 3.04 11.03 44.12
N TYR A 103 3.74 10.13 44.83
CA TYR A 103 3.54 9.85 46.26
C TYR A 103 4.85 9.99 47.05
N LEU A 104 5.74 10.89 46.62
CA LEU A 104 7.05 11.07 47.24
C LEU A 104 6.90 11.40 48.73
N GLY A 105 7.51 10.57 49.58
CA GLY A 105 7.48 10.73 51.04
C GLY A 105 6.25 10.12 51.73
N ASP A 106 5.31 9.54 50.96
CA ASP A 106 4.22 8.77 51.53
C ASP A 106 4.69 7.39 51.96
N LYS A 107 4.77 7.17 53.28
CA LYS A 107 5.19 5.89 53.87
C LYS A 107 4.12 4.80 53.77
N GLN A 108 2.90 5.16 53.40
CA GLN A 108 1.80 4.22 53.23
C GLN A 108 1.72 3.68 51.79
N PHE A 109 2.43 4.31 50.85
CA PHE A 109 2.47 3.83 49.48
C PHE A 109 3.19 2.48 49.39
N ASP A 110 2.47 1.44 49.00
CA ASP A 110 3.01 0.12 48.73
C ASP A 110 2.98 -0.14 47.22
N TRP A 111 4.14 -0.35 46.64
CA TRP A 111 4.27 -0.62 45.21
C TRP A 111 3.99 -2.09 44.86
N ARG A 112 3.81 -2.97 45.85
CA ARG A 112 3.54 -4.39 45.60
C ARG A 112 2.12 -4.56 45.08
N GLU A 113 1.97 -5.44 44.10
CA GLU A 113 0.65 -5.80 43.57
C GLU A 113 -0.23 -6.38 44.69
N ILE A 114 -1.46 -5.88 44.79
CA ILE A 114 -2.46 -6.43 45.70
C ILE A 114 -2.99 -7.78 45.17
N PRO A 115 -3.35 -8.74 46.02
CA PRO A 115 -3.97 -9.98 45.57
C PRO A 115 -5.30 -9.68 44.85
N SER A 116 -5.39 -10.04 43.58
CA SER A 116 -6.56 -9.78 42.73
C SER A 116 -6.98 -10.99 41.90
N GLU A 117 -6.35 -12.15 42.11
CA GLU A 117 -6.60 -13.37 41.34
C GLU A 117 -8.05 -13.85 41.49
N ALA A 118 -8.64 -13.63 42.66
CA ALA A 118 -10.04 -13.94 42.94
C ALA A 118 -11.04 -12.99 42.25
N GLU A 119 -10.57 -11.87 41.69
CA GLU A 119 -11.40 -10.89 40.96
C GLU A 119 -11.40 -11.12 39.44
N VAL A 120 -10.55 -12.03 38.95
CA VAL A 120 -10.48 -12.36 37.52
C VAL A 120 -11.73 -13.14 37.12
N LYS A 121 -12.60 -12.47 36.38
CA LYS A 121 -13.83 -13.03 35.82
C LYS A 121 -13.56 -13.99 34.66
N THR A 122 -14.45 -14.96 34.46
CA THR A 122 -14.39 -15.82 33.27
C THR A 122 -14.77 -15.05 32.00
N ALA A 123 -14.46 -15.63 30.83
CA ALA A 123 -14.84 -15.05 29.56
C ALA A 123 -16.37 -14.87 29.45
N GLU A 124 -17.15 -15.81 29.99
CA GLU A 124 -18.61 -15.77 30.01
C GLU A 124 -19.13 -14.64 30.92
N GLU A 125 -18.51 -14.42 32.08
CA GLU A 125 -18.86 -13.33 33.00
C GLU A 125 -18.49 -11.94 32.44
N LEU A 126 -17.48 -11.88 31.57
CA LEU A 126 -17.06 -10.67 30.87
C LEU A 126 -17.83 -10.43 29.55
N ASN A 127 -18.63 -11.39 29.11
CA ASN A 127 -19.36 -11.28 27.85
C ASN A 127 -20.51 -10.28 27.97
N VAL A 128 -20.28 -9.07 27.44
CA VAL A 128 -21.31 -8.04 27.29
C VAL A 128 -21.87 -8.11 25.86
N PRO A 129 -23.15 -8.48 25.66
CA PRO A 129 -23.73 -8.55 24.32
C PRO A 129 -23.79 -7.16 23.69
N LEU A 130 -23.42 -7.07 22.42
CA LEU A 130 -23.60 -5.84 21.63
C LEU A 130 -25.07 -5.70 21.20
N PRO A 131 -25.61 -4.47 21.12
CA PRO A 131 -26.91 -4.23 20.49
C PRO A 131 -26.97 -4.82 19.08
N ALA A 132 -28.15 -5.31 18.67
CA ALA A 132 -28.33 -5.93 17.35
C ALA A 132 -28.06 -4.97 16.18
N ASP A 133 -28.18 -3.66 16.40
CA ASP A 133 -27.92 -2.58 15.45
C ASP A 133 -26.55 -1.91 15.65
N ASN A 134 -25.68 -2.49 16.47
CA ASN A 134 -24.33 -1.98 16.70
C ASN A 134 -23.52 -2.03 15.39
N ARG A 135 -23.16 -0.86 14.88
CA ARG A 135 -22.40 -0.74 13.63
C ARG A 135 -20.94 -1.08 13.86
N ASP A 136 -20.37 -1.88 12.96
CA ASP A 136 -18.94 -2.10 12.87
C ASP A 136 -18.24 -1.01 12.03
N PHE A 137 -16.91 -1.10 11.95
CA PHE A 137 -16.12 -0.15 11.15
C PHE A 137 -16.48 -0.20 9.66
N HIS A 138 -16.90 -1.36 9.15
CA HIS A 138 -17.30 -1.52 7.75
C HIS A 138 -18.58 -0.76 7.44
N ALA A 139 -19.64 -0.97 8.22
CA ALA A 139 -20.91 -0.27 8.08
C ALA A 139 -20.77 1.25 8.23
N LEU A 140 -19.91 1.70 9.16
CA LEU A 140 -19.55 3.11 9.30
C LEU A 140 -18.82 3.63 8.07
N ALA A 141 -17.83 2.90 7.54
CA ALA A 141 -17.10 3.28 6.35
C ALA A 141 -18.00 3.36 5.11
N VAL A 142 -18.90 2.38 4.91
CA VAL A 142 -19.91 2.38 3.83
C VAL A 142 -20.82 3.61 3.94
N GLN A 143 -21.27 3.97 5.15
CA GLN A 143 -22.10 5.16 5.32
C GLN A 143 -21.31 6.43 4.98
N LEU A 144 -20.10 6.58 5.49
CA LEU A 144 -19.25 7.76 5.28
C LEU A 144 -18.83 7.91 3.81
N SER A 145 -18.64 6.80 3.08
CA SER A 145 -18.21 6.83 1.68
C SER A 145 -19.28 7.39 0.72
N ARG A 146 -20.56 7.39 1.11
CA ARG A 146 -21.68 7.85 0.26
C ARG A 146 -21.51 9.29 -0.18
N SER A 147 -21.01 10.17 0.70
CA SER A 147 -20.77 11.59 0.41
C SER A 147 -19.44 11.86 -0.31
N LEU A 148 -18.63 10.82 -0.56
CA LEU A 148 -17.36 10.95 -1.26
C LEU A 148 -17.53 10.88 -2.78
N PRO A 149 -16.67 11.57 -3.55
CA PRO A 149 -15.67 12.53 -3.11
C PRO A 149 -16.29 13.82 -2.50
N VAL A 150 -15.68 14.36 -1.43
CA VAL A 150 -16.23 15.46 -0.57
C VAL A 150 -16.54 16.73 -1.36
N LYS A 151 -15.78 16.95 -2.43
CA LYS A 151 -16.13 17.91 -3.46
C LYS A 151 -16.44 17.05 -4.68
N PRO A 152 -17.60 17.18 -5.35
CA PRO A 152 -17.54 16.98 -6.79
C PRO A 152 -16.46 17.96 -7.21
N ALA A 153 -15.30 17.46 -7.64
CA ALA A 153 -14.44 18.27 -8.47
C ALA A 153 -15.39 18.70 -9.58
N ARG A 154 -15.92 19.94 -9.52
CA ARG A 154 -16.89 20.44 -10.49
C ARG A 154 -16.28 20.01 -11.81
N GLY A 155 -16.97 19.15 -12.56
CA GLY A 155 -16.47 18.74 -13.86
C GLY A 155 -16.17 20.00 -14.68
N PRO A 156 -15.55 19.87 -15.86
CA PRO A 156 -15.49 21.00 -16.80
C PRO A 156 -16.84 21.74 -16.78
N SER A 157 -16.80 23.01 -16.40
CA SER A 157 -17.99 23.84 -16.27
C SER A 157 -17.95 24.90 -17.36
N ALA A 158 -19.08 25.54 -17.64
CA ALA A 158 -19.09 26.65 -18.61
C ALA A 158 -18.07 27.75 -18.25
N GLN A 159 -17.68 27.87 -16.97
CA GLN A 159 -16.74 28.86 -16.45
C GLN A 159 -15.29 28.36 -16.32
N GLN A 160 -15.02 27.06 -16.47
CA GLN A 160 -13.66 26.51 -16.43
C GLN A 160 -13.46 25.52 -17.57
N PRO A 161 -12.62 25.86 -18.58
CA PRO A 161 -12.26 24.94 -19.66
C PRO A 161 -11.72 23.62 -19.12
N LEU A 162 -12.03 22.52 -19.82
CA LEU A 162 -11.58 21.18 -19.43
C LEU A 162 -10.05 21.11 -19.23
N ALA A 163 -9.28 21.76 -20.10
CA ALA A 163 -7.82 21.77 -20.02
C ALA A 163 -7.29 22.42 -18.73
N ASP A 164 -7.90 23.54 -18.29
CA ASP A 164 -7.52 24.21 -17.05
C ASP A 164 -7.88 23.36 -15.83
N TRP A 165 -9.08 22.79 -15.83
CA TRP A 165 -9.50 21.85 -14.78
C TRP A 165 -8.55 20.66 -14.68
N GLN A 166 -8.21 20.05 -15.83
CA GLN A 166 -7.30 18.91 -15.88
C GLN A 166 -5.91 19.27 -15.34
N ARG A 167 -5.35 20.42 -15.76
CA ARG A 167 -4.06 20.91 -15.26
C ARG A 167 -4.09 21.03 -13.73
N ASP A 168 -5.08 21.71 -13.18
CA ASP A 168 -5.18 21.97 -11.74
C ASP A 168 -5.39 20.66 -10.96
N ARG A 169 -6.26 19.78 -11.46
CA ARG A 169 -6.54 18.49 -10.82
C ARG A 169 -5.38 17.51 -10.94
N ARG A 170 -4.58 17.53 -12.01
CA ARG A 170 -3.33 16.76 -12.07
C ARG A 170 -2.36 17.21 -10.99
N GLN A 171 -2.27 18.51 -10.68
CA GLN A 171 -1.41 18.98 -9.58
C GLN A 171 -1.88 18.45 -8.21
N VAL A 172 -3.19 18.37 -7.99
CA VAL A 172 -3.74 17.74 -6.77
C VAL A 172 -3.41 16.25 -6.75
N LEU A 173 -3.63 15.54 -7.88
CA LEU A 173 -3.32 14.11 -7.98
C LEU A 173 -1.84 13.83 -7.73
N ARG A 174 -0.92 14.59 -8.37
CA ARG A 174 0.54 14.48 -8.19
C ARG A 174 0.93 14.57 -6.72
N LYS A 175 0.40 15.55 -5.99
CA LYS A 175 0.70 15.76 -4.56
C LYS A 175 0.13 14.63 -3.69
N LEU A 176 -1.07 14.17 -4.00
CA LEU A 176 -1.77 13.15 -3.22
C LEU A 176 -1.11 11.79 -3.35
N VAL A 177 -0.81 11.39 -4.59
CA VAL A 177 -0.16 10.10 -4.87
C VAL A 177 1.36 10.16 -4.74
N ARG A 178 1.95 11.33 -4.44
CA ARG A 178 3.41 11.49 -4.25
C ARG A 178 4.20 10.92 -5.42
N VAL A 179 3.82 11.30 -6.64
CA VAL A 179 4.49 10.79 -7.84
C VAL A 179 5.94 11.27 -7.89
N THR A 180 6.85 10.38 -8.30
CA THR A 180 8.25 10.71 -8.55
C THR A 180 8.49 10.76 -10.05
N GLU A 181 8.93 11.92 -10.54
CA GLU A 181 9.39 12.03 -11.92
C GLU A 181 10.75 11.37 -12.04
N ALA A 182 10.84 10.37 -12.92
CA ALA A 182 12.05 9.57 -13.07
C ALA A 182 12.27 9.17 -14.52
N ASP A 183 13.54 9.04 -14.86
CA ASP A 183 14.00 8.38 -16.08
C ASP A 183 14.21 6.87 -15.84
N VAL A 184 14.37 6.14 -16.93
CA VAL A 184 14.63 4.70 -16.92
C VAL A 184 16.04 4.42 -17.39
N ARG A 185 16.82 3.69 -16.59
CA ARG A 185 18.06 3.05 -17.04
C ARG A 185 17.76 1.58 -17.35
N ALA A 186 17.88 1.21 -18.62
CA ALA A 186 17.57 -0.14 -19.08
C ALA A 186 18.84 -1.01 -19.22
N GLU A 187 18.95 -2.04 -18.38
CA GLU A 187 19.99 -3.07 -18.50
C GLU A 187 19.43 -4.28 -19.25
N ARG A 188 20.06 -4.64 -20.37
CA ARG A 188 19.71 -5.84 -21.14
C ARG A 188 20.29 -7.06 -20.45
N VAL A 189 19.42 -7.95 -19.99
CA VAL A 189 19.82 -9.21 -19.33
C VAL A 189 20.05 -10.31 -20.36
N LYS A 190 19.10 -10.47 -21.30
CA LYS A 190 19.12 -11.55 -22.30
C LYS A 190 18.36 -11.12 -23.55
N GLU A 191 18.75 -11.66 -24.68
CA GLU A 191 18.03 -11.53 -25.95
C GLU A 191 17.93 -12.90 -26.62
N GLU A 192 16.74 -13.23 -27.14
CA GLU A 192 16.44 -14.51 -27.77
C GLU A 192 15.62 -14.29 -29.05
N ALA A 193 15.79 -15.16 -30.04
CA ALA A 193 14.92 -15.19 -31.21
C ALA A 193 13.55 -15.80 -30.84
N MET A 194 12.48 -15.25 -31.43
CA MET A 194 11.15 -15.86 -31.40
C MET A 194 10.59 -15.93 -32.83
N PRO A 195 9.63 -16.82 -33.13
CA PRO A 195 8.96 -16.79 -34.42
C PRO A 195 8.39 -15.40 -34.74
N GLY A 196 8.82 -14.81 -35.86
CA GLY A 196 8.38 -13.48 -36.31
C GLY A 196 8.90 -12.30 -35.50
N GLY A 197 10.01 -12.46 -34.77
CA GLY A 197 10.63 -11.36 -34.03
C GLY A 197 11.73 -11.78 -33.05
N ARG A 198 11.85 -11.02 -31.97
CA ARG A 198 12.79 -11.30 -30.87
C ARG A 198 12.20 -10.95 -29.51
N VAL A 199 12.74 -11.56 -28.47
CA VAL A 199 12.41 -11.30 -27.07
C VAL A 199 13.64 -10.74 -26.36
N VAL A 200 13.45 -9.72 -25.53
CA VAL A 200 14.49 -9.12 -24.71
C VAL A 200 14.05 -9.09 -23.25
N LEU A 201 14.90 -9.59 -22.36
CA LEU A 201 14.73 -9.47 -20.92
C LEU A 201 15.48 -8.25 -20.41
N TRP A 202 14.79 -7.41 -19.65
CA TRP A 202 15.29 -6.15 -19.14
C TRP A 202 15.20 -6.10 -17.61
N LYS A 203 16.20 -5.46 -17.00
CA LYS A 203 16.05 -4.79 -15.71
C LYS A 203 15.91 -3.30 -15.99
N LEU A 204 14.79 -2.72 -15.59
CA LEU A 204 14.51 -1.31 -15.77
C LEU A 204 14.67 -0.62 -14.42
N GLU A 205 15.77 0.09 -14.22
CA GLU A 205 15.98 0.90 -13.03
C GLU A 205 15.21 2.21 -13.17
N VAL A 206 14.41 2.56 -12.16
CA VAL A 206 13.53 3.72 -12.11
C VAL A 206 13.78 4.49 -10.82
N ALA A 207 13.95 5.80 -10.93
CA ALA A 207 14.17 6.73 -9.80
C ALA A 207 15.38 6.35 -8.94
N ASP A 208 16.41 5.73 -9.55
CA ASP A 208 17.66 5.27 -8.92
C ASP A 208 17.48 4.34 -7.69
N THR A 209 16.26 3.86 -7.47
CA THR A 209 15.85 3.14 -6.25
C THR A 209 15.17 1.82 -6.58
N TRP A 210 14.37 1.79 -7.65
CA TRP A 210 13.52 0.65 -7.99
C TRP A 210 14.03 -0.07 -9.22
N THR A 211 14.07 -1.40 -9.18
CA THR A 211 14.30 -2.24 -10.35
C THR A 211 13.02 -2.93 -10.74
N VAL A 212 12.52 -2.66 -11.94
CA VAL A 212 11.32 -3.26 -12.51
C VAL A 212 11.73 -4.33 -13.53
N PRO A 213 11.40 -5.61 -13.32
CA PRO A 213 11.66 -6.64 -14.32
C PRO A 213 10.69 -6.50 -15.48
N ALA A 214 11.22 -6.61 -16.70
CA ALA A 214 10.43 -6.49 -17.92
C ALA A 214 10.84 -7.52 -18.97
N VAL A 215 9.85 -7.98 -19.73
CA VAL A 215 10.06 -8.74 -20.97
C VAL A 215 9.51 -7.93 -22.12
N GLU A 216 10.30 -7.79 -23.16
CA GLU A 216 9.95 -7.06 -24.36
C GLU A 216 9.88 -8.01 -25.55
N LEU A 217 8.73 -8.08 -26.20
CA LEU A 217 8.46 -8.89 -27.38
C LEU A 217 8.35 -7.96 -28.59
N ILE A 218 9.27 -8.13 -29.53
CA ILE A 218 9.47 -7.23 -30.67
C ILE A 218 9.19 -8.01 -31.95
N PRO A 219 8.01 -7.81 -32.59
CA PRO A 219 7.77 -8.40 -33.91
C PRO A 219 8.69 -7.75 -34.97
N ASP A 220 8.90 -8.42 -36.10
CA ASP A 220 9.81 -7.94 -37.16
C ASP A 220 9.47 -6.54 -37.69
N ARG A 221 8.17 -6.20 -37.71
CA ARG A 221 7.65 -4.91 -38.20
C ARG A 221 6.60 -4.35 -37.24
N PRO A 222 7.01 -3.75 -36.10
CA PRO A 222 6.07 -3.21 -35.12
C PRO A 222 5.39 -1.95 -35.67
N ARG A 223 4.06 -1.87 -35.55
CA ARG A 223 3.26 -0.71 -36.01
C ARG A 223 2.90 0.25 -34.88
N SER A 224 2.86 -0.26 -33.65
CA SER A 224 2.56 0.48 -32.43
C SER A 224 3.19 -0.26 -31.24
N ALA A 225 3.15 0.33 -30.04
CA ALA A 225 3.69 -0.27 -28.84
C ALA A 225 2.64 -0.35 -27.73
N ALA A 226 2.72 -1.39 -26.91
CA ALA A 226 1.85 -1.59 -25.75
C ALA A 226 2.67 -1.96 -24.50
N LEU A 227 2.33 -1.33 -23.37
CA LEU A 227 2.84 -1.64 -22.03
C LEU A 227 1.78 -2.45 -21.28
N VAL A 228 2.15 -3.63 -20.78
CA VAL A 228 1.21 -4.60 -20.19
C VAL A 228 1.63 -4.99 -18.78
N PHE A 229 0.69 -5.04 -17.84
CA PHE A 229 0.94 -5.52 -16.47
C PHE A 229 -0.35 -5.99 -15.79
N ALA A 230 -0.21 -6.81 -14.74
CA ALA A 230 -1.35 -7.45 -14.08
C ALA A 230 -1.15 -7.67 -12.58
N ASP A 231 -2.26 -7.81 -11.84
CA ASP A 231 -2.26 -8.07 -10.38
C ASP A 231 -1.52 -9.37 -10.04
N SER A 232 -1.68 -10.37 -10.91
CA SER A 232 -1.04 -11.69 -10.82
C SER A 232 0.34 -11.74 -11.48
N GLY A 233 0.84 -10.61 -11.97
CA GLY A 233 2.12 -10.48 -12.66
C GLY A 233 2.06 -10.78 -14.16
N ARG A 234 3.12 -10.39 -14.87
CA ARG A 234 3.23 -10.42 -16.33
C ARG A 234 3.03 -11.81 -16.93
N LYS A 235 3.34 -12.89 -16.21
CA LYS A 235 3.09 -14.28 -16.67
C LYS A 235 1.59 -14.53 -16.93
N ALA A 236 0.71 -13.91 -16.14
CA ALA A 236 -0.74 -14.00 -16.31
C ALA A 236 -1.25 -13.21 -17.53
N THR A 237 -0.40 -12.42 -18.20
CA THR A 237 -0.80 -11.57 -19.34
C THR A 237 -0.63 -12.24 -20.70
N THR A 238 -0.26 -13.52 -20.75
CA THR A 238 0.11 -14.25 -21.97
C THR A 238 -0.93 -14.10 -23.10
N GLU A 239 -2.22 -14.23 -22.81
CA GLU A 239 -3.29 -14.07 -23.81
C GLU A 239 -3.38 -12.64 -24.35
N HIS A 240 -3.28 -11.65 -23.47
CA HIS A 240 -3.27 -10.24 -23.86
C HIS A 240 -2.05 -9.91 -24.71
N VAL A 241 -0.86 -10.38 -24.31
CA VAL A 241 0.40 -10.21 -25.06
C VAL A 241 0.28 -10.85 -26.45
N ALA A 242 -0.25 -12.07 -26.55
CA ALA A 242 -0.45 -12.75 -27.84
C ALA A 242 -1.40 -11.97 -28.77
N ALA A 243 -2.53 -11.48 -28.25
CA ALA A 243 -3.47 -10.67 -29.03
C ALA A 243 -2.84 -9.35 -29.51
N LEU A 244 -2.04 -8.69 -28.67
CA LEU A 244 -1.33 -7.47 -29.02
C LEU A 244 -0.25 -7.71 -30.10
N LEU A 245 0.52 -8.79 -29.97
CA LEU A 245 1.51 -9.19 -30.98
C LEU A 245 0.83 -9.53 -32.32
N HIS A 246 -0.30 -10.24 -32.29
CA HIS A 246 -1.08 -10.53 -33.49
C HIS A 246 -1.60 -9.25 -34.18
N ALA A 247 -1.94 -8.23 -33.40
CA ALA A 247 -2.26 -6.90 -33.91
C ALA A 247 -1.03 -6.12 -34.44
N GLY A 248 0.17 -6.70 -34.43
CA GLY A 248 1.41 -6.09 -34.90
C GLY A 248 1.99 -5.06 -33.93
N ARG A 249 1.71 -5.21 -32.64
CA ARG A 249 2.23 -4.33 -31.59
C ARG A 249 3.52 -4.90 -31.01
N ARG A 250 4.50 -4.05 -30.77
CA ARG A 250 5.58 -4.33 -29.83
C ARG A 250 4.99 -4.35 -28.42
N VAL A 251 5.38 -5.31 -27.60
CA VAL A 251 4.82 -5.44 -26.25
C VAL A 251 5.93 -5.43 -25.21
N VAL A 252 5.83 -4.57 -24.21
CA VAL A 252 6.65 -4.64 -23.00
C VAL A 252 5.72 -5.06 -21.87
N ALA A 253 5.98 -6.22 -21.27
CA ALA A 253 5.23 -6.69 -20.11
C ALA A 253 6.10 -6.54 -18.85
N ILE A 254 5.57 -5.89 -17.82
CA ILE A 254 6.32 -5.50 -16.62
C ILE A 254 5.64 -6.02 -15.35
N ASP A 255 6.42 -6.14 -14.28
CA ASP A 255 5.91 -6.32 -12.92
C ASP A 255 6.29 -5.09 -12.06
N PRO A 256 5.43 -4.06 -12.01
CA PRO A 256 5.67 -2.89 -11.16
C PRO A 256 5.75 -3.27 -9.68
N PHE A 257 6.16 -2.32 -8.85
CA PHE A 257 6.21 -2.44 -7.39
C PHE A 257 5.03 -3.25 -6.87
N TYR A 258 5.33 -4.29 -6.09
CA TYR A 258 4.34 -5.06 -5.34
C TYR A 258 3.42 -5.96 -6.19
N LEU A 259 3.70 -6.12 -7.48
CA LEU A 259 3.01 -7.01 -8.41
C LEU A 259 3.97 -8.06 -9.00
N GLY A 260 3.44 -9.21 -9.41
CA GLY A 260 4.21 -10.28 -10.06
C GLY A 260 5.53 -10.64 -9.37
N GLU A 261 6.64 -10.57 -10.11
CA GLU A 261 7.99 -10.85 -9.58
C GLU A 261 8.52 -9.78 -8.62
N SER A 262 7.90 -8.61 -8.57
CA SER A 262 8.22 -7.53 -7.62
C SER A 262 7.42 -7.64 -6.31
N LYS A 263 6.71 -8.76 -6.08
CA LYS A 263 6.02 -9.04 -4.81
C LYS A 263 7.02 -9.29 -3.69
N ILE A 264 6.68 -8.82 -2.50
CA ILE A 264 7.37 -9.17 -1.27
C ILE A 264 6.79 -10.50 -0.77
N THR A 265 7.65 -11.43 -0.37
CA THR A 265 7.24 -12.83 -0.16
C THR A 265 6.59 -13.09 1.21
N GLN A 266 6.86 -12.24 2.21
CA GLN A 266 6.34 -12.41 3.56
C GLN A 266 5.93 -11.06 4.16
N ARG A 267 4.77 -11.03 4.81
CA ARG A 267 4.20 -9.85 5.48
C ARG A 267 4.26 -8.61 4.59
N ASP A 268 3.98 -8.81 3.30
CA ASP A 268 4.14 -7.84 2.24
C ASP A 268 3.39 -6.54 2.54
N PHE A 269 2.17 -6.64 3.08
CA PHE A 269 1.33 -5.47 3.36
C PHE A 269 1.95 -4.51 4.39
N LEU A 270 2.79 -5.02 5.29
CA LEU A 270 3.50 -4.20 6.28
C LEU A 270 4.56 -3.31 5.62
N TYR A 271 5.19 -3.77 4.55
CA TYR A 271 6.11 -2.93 3.79
C TYR A 271 5.38 -1.84 3.02
N ALA A 272 4.20 -2.14 2.46
CA ALA A 272 3.39 -1.12 1.80
C ALA A 272 2.89 -0.05 2.79
N LEU A 273 2.55 -0.46 4.02
CA LEU A 273 2.23 0.46 5.12
C LEU A 273 3.43 1.29 5.55
N LEU A 274 4.62 0.68 5.68
CA LEU A 274 5.86 1.40 6.00
C LEU A 274 6.20 2.45 4.94
N VAL A 275 6.07 2.09 3.65
CA VAL A 275 6.21 3.03 2.53
C VAL A 275 5.24 4.21 2.70
N ALA A 276 3.98 3.96 3.08
CA ALA A 276 3.03 5.03 3.36
C ALA A 276 3.42 5.88 4.59
N ALA A 277 3.95 5.26 5.64
CA ALA A 277 4.37 5.94 6.86
C ALA A 277 5.54 6.91 6.63
N ILE A 278 6.49 6.56 5.76
CA ILE A 278 7.59 7.46 5.38
C ILE A 278 7.19 8.55 4.38
N GLY A 279 5.91 8.66 4.05
CA GLY A 279 5.37 9.73 3.21
C GLY A 279 5.19 9.39 1.74
N GLU A 280 5.62 8.20 1.31
CA GLU A 280 5.43 7.73 -0.05
C GLU A 280 4.03 7.14 -0.25
N ARG A 281 3.69 6.74 -1.47
CA ARG A 281 2.43 6.03 -1.74
C ARG A 281 2.71 4.81 -2.61
N PRO A 282 2.32 3.58 -2.19
CA PRO A 282 2.42 2.40 -3.04
C PRO A 282 1.82 2.60 -4.45
N LEU A 283 0.62 3.19 -4.53
CA LEU A 283 -0.02 3.55 -5.80
C LEU A 283 0.79 4.57 -6.61
N GLY A 284 1.41 5.54 -5.92
CA GLY A 284 2.28 6.55 -6.51
C GLY A 284 3.53 5.95 -7.14
N ILE A 285 4.18 5.03 -6.43
CA ILE A 285 5.36 4.31 -6.92
C ILE A 285 5.00 3.50 -8.17
N GLN A 286 3.91 2.73 -8.12
CA GLN A 286 3.43 1.97 -9.28
C GLN A 286 3.14 2.90 -10.47
N ALA A 287 2.41 4.00 -10.26
CA ALA A 287 2.09 4.95 -11.33
C ALA A 287 3.34 5.63 -11.90
N SER A 288 4.31 5.96 -11.05
CA SER A 288 5.59 6.57 -11.44
C SER A 288 6.40 5.64 -12.33
N GLN A 289 6.51 4.36 -11.94
CA GLN A 289 7.19 3.33 -12.71
C GLN A 289 6.53 3.12 -14.07
N VAL A 290 5.21 2.98 -14.10
CA VAL A 290 4.44 2.80 -15.35
C VAL A 290 4.63 4.00 -16.28
N ALA A 291 4.54 5.23 -15.76
CA ALA A 291 4.74 6.45 -16.55
C ALA A 291 6.16 6.57 -17.09
N ALA A 292 7.18 6.29 -16.27
CA ALA A 292 8.58 6.34 -16.68
C ALA A 292 8.88 5.32 -17.79
N ILE A 293 8.39 4.09 -17.64
CA ILE A 293 8.57 3.03 -18.63
C ILE A 293 7.82 3.36 -19.93
N ALA A 294 6.62 3.95 -19.85
CA ALA A 294 5.91 4.43 -21.03
C ALA A 294 6.70 5.52 -21.78
N ARG A 295 7.31 6.49 -21.08
CA ARG A 295 8.19 7.50 -21.69
C ARG A 295 9.41 6.89 -22.35
N TRP A 296 10.07 5.94 -21.67
CA TRP A 296 11.20 5.20 -22.20
C TRP A 296 10.85 4.49 -23.51
N MET A 297 9.71 3.78 -23.53
CA MET A 297 9.22 3.11 -24.74
C MET A 297 8.91 4.09 -25.88
N ALA A 298 8.28 5.23 -25.57
CA ALA A 298 7.89 6.22 -26.57
C ALA A 298 9.10 6.93 -27.19
N LYS A 299 10.10 7.31 -26.37
CA LYS A 299 11.29 8.06 -26.81
C LYS A 299 12.28 7.19 -27.57
N ASP A 300 12.60 6.01 -27.05
CA ASP A 300 13.74 5.25 -27.56
C ASP A 300 13.44 4.55 -28.90
N ARG A 301 12.17 4.48 -29.31
CA ARG A 301 11.71 3.55 -30.36
C ARG A 301 11.06 4.22 -31.56
N ASP A 302 10.77 5.53 -31.51
CA ASP A 302 10.12 6.30 -32.59
C ASP A 302 8.75 5.74 -33.04
N ILE A 303 8.06 5.03 -32.15
CA ILE A 303 6.74 4.40 -32.42
C ILE A 303 5.59 5.30 -31.89
N GLY A 304 5.92 6.41 -31.22
CA GLY A 304 4.96 7.33 -30.63
C GLY A 304 4.40 6.87 -29.29
N ALA A 305 3.22 7.40 -28.93
CA ALA A 305 2.56 7.10 -27.67
C ALA A 305 2.14 5.64 -27.56
N VAL A 306 2.33 5.04 -26.38
CA VAL A 306 2.05 3.62 -26.12
C VAL A 306 0.59 3.40 -25.70
N GLU A 307 0.07 2.22 -25.98
CA GLU A 307 -1.15 1.73 -25.33
C GLU A 307 -0.79 1.11 -23.97
N LEU A 308 -1.57 1.44 -22.95
CA LEU A 308 -1.45 0.86 -21.63
C LEU A 308 -2.53 -0.21 -21.44
N VAL A 309 -2.13 -1.44 -21.15
CA VAL A 309 -3.05 -2.56 -20.88
C VAL A 309 -2.81 -3.07 -19.47
N ALA A 310 -3.80 -2.90 -18.58
CA ALA A 310 -3.73 -3.36 -17.20
C ALA A 310 -4.81 -4.40 -16.91
N VAL A 311 -4.43 -5.43 -16.15
CA VAL A 311 -5.32 -6.57 -15.84
C VAL A 311 -5.45 -6.76 -14.34
N GLY A 312 -6.67 -6.63 -13.85
CA GLY A 312 -7.02 -6.66 -12.44
C GLY A 312 -7.21 -5.28 -11.84
N ARG A 313 -7.88 -5.25 -10.68
CA ARG A 313 -8.30 -4.02 -9.99
C ARG A 313 -7.12 -3.18 -9.50
N ARG A 314 -6.02 -3.80 -9.06
CA ARG A 314 -4.84 -3.10 -8.51
C ARG A 314 -4.09 -2.40 -9.64
N SER A 315 -3.77 -3.16 -10.67
CA SER A 315 -3.08 -2.70 -11.88
C SER A 315 -3.89 -1.66 -12.63
N SER A 316 -5.21 -1.83 -12.71
CA SER A 316 -6.08 -0.88 -13.41
C SER A 316 -6.08 0.50 -12.74
N LEU A 317 -6.06 0.55 -11.40
CA LEU A 317 -5.96 1.84 -10.69
C LEU A 317 -4.61 2.50 -10.94
N ALA A 318 -3.51 1.74 -10.84
CA ALA A 318 -2.17 2.24 -11.16
C ALA A 318 -2.06 2.77 -12.60
N ALA A 319 -2.66 2.06 -13.57
CA ALA A 319 -2.72 2.48 -14.96
C ALA A 319 -3.48 3.79 -15.16
N MET A 320 -4.63 3.95 -14.50
CA MET A 320 -5.41 5.19 -14.57
C MET A 320 -4.63 6.37 -14.00
N VAL A 321 -3.97 6.20 -12.84
CA VAL A 321 -3.16 7.27 -12.24
C VAL A 321 -1.97 7.62 -13.13
N ALA A 322 -1.26 6.62 -13.66
CA ALA A 322 -0.15 6.85 -14.59
C ALA A 322 -0.60 7.61 -15.84
N ALA A 323 -1.68 7.18 -16.49
CA ALA A 323 -2.22 7.83 -17.68
C ALA A 323 -2.78 9.24 -17.39
N ALA A 324 -3.37 9.46 -16.22
CA ALA A 324 -3.84 10.77 -15.80
C ALA A 324 -2.69 11.78 -15.64
N LEU A 325 -1.51 11.32 -15.21
CA LEU A 325 -0.34 12.16 -14.93
C LEU A 325 0.63 12.30 -16.11
N GLU A 326 0.80 11.24 -16.92
CA GLU A 326 1.64 11.22 -18.10
C GLU A 326 0.81 11.49 -19.34
N GLU A 327 0.90 12.72 -19.85
CA GLU A 327 0.00 13.24 -20.88
C GLU A 327 0.44 12.88 -22.31
N LYS A 328 1.72 12.58 -22.53
CA LYS A 328 2.31 12.49 -23.87
C LYS A 328 2.65 11.05 -24.26
N ALA A 329 3.28 10.31 -23.36
CA ALA A 329 3.78 8.98 -23.70
C ALA A 329 2.69 7.91 -23.72
N ILE A 330 1.55 8.12 -23.04
CA ILE A 330 0.43 7.18 -22.98
C ILE A 330 -0.71 7.71 -23.84
N GLY A 331 -1.06 7.00 -24.90
CA GLY A 331 -2.08 7.41 -25.87
C GLY A 331 -3.45 6.76 -25.65
N HIS A 332 -3.48 5.51 -25.17
CA HIS A 332 -4.70 4.72 -25.01
C HIS A 332 -4.59 3.87 -23.75
N VAL A 333 -5.71 3.64 -23.05
CA VAL A 333 -5.75 2.82 -21.83
C VAL A 333 -6.84 1.76 -21.95
N THR A 334 -6.47 0.50 -21.77
CA THR A 334 -7.37 -0.66 -21.70
C THR A 334 -7.26 -1.30 -20.32
N LEU A 335 -8.37 -1.33 -19.60
CA LEU A 335 -8.47 -1.83 -18.23
C LEU A 335 -9.34 -3.08 -18.21
N TRP A 336 -8.77 -4.21 -17.79
CA TRP A 336 -9.46 -5.46 -17.60
C TRP A 336 -9.73 -5.66 -16.11
N ASP A 337 -10.99 -5.93 -15.75
CA ASP A 337 -11.41 -6.16 -14.36
C ASP A 337 -11.03 -5.02 -13.39
N GLY A 338 -11.01 -3.79 -13.93
CA GLY A 338 -10.81 -2.56 -13.17
C GLY A 338 -12.04 -2.15 -12.35
N LEU A 339 -11.79 -1.43 -11.26
CA LEU A 339 -12.85 -0.81 -10.46
C LEU A 339 -13.59 0.24 -11.29
N LEU A 340 -14.91 0.33 -11.13
CA LEU A 340 -15.75 1.40 -11.67
C LEU A 340 -15.97 2.53 -10.66
N THR A 341 -15.76 2.24 -9.38
CA THR A 341 -15.64 3.22 -8.30
C THR A 341 -14.68 2.69 -7.24
N LEU A 342 -13.90 3.57 -6.62
CA LEU A 342 -13.08 3.25 -5.46
C LEU A 342 -13.93 2.87 -4.23
N LYS A 343 -15.22 3.23 -4.22
CA LYS A 343 -16.16 2.77 -3.18
C LYS A 343 -16.32 1.26 -3.16
N GLU A 344 -16.07 0.57 -4.28
CA GLU A 344 -16.08 -0.89 -4.32
C GLU A 344 -15.05 -1.53 -3.38
N ILE A 345 -13.97 -0.81 -3.01
CA ILE A 345 -13.00 -1.27 -2.02
C ILE A 345 -13.68 -1.40 -0.66
N ILE A 346 -14.50 -0.41 -0.31
CA ILE A 346 -15.24 -0.34 0.94
C ILE A 346 -16.44 -1.27 0.89
N ASP A 347 -17.25 -1.23 -0.18
CA ASP A 347 -18.47 -2.04 -0.30
C ASP A 347 -18.20 -3.55 -0.25
N ARG A 348 -17.02 -3.98 -0.73
CA ARG A 348 -16.60 -5.39 -0.71
C ARG A 348 -15.81 -5.78 0.55
N ASP A 349 -15.64 -4.86 1.50
CA ASP A 349 -14.85 -5.05 2.71
C ASP A 349 -13.42 -5.56 2.41
N LEU A 350 -12.79 -4.99 1.37
CA LEU A 350 -11.40 -5.33 1.09
C LEU A 350 -10.51 -4.86 2.25
N THR A 351 -9.50 -5.65 2.54
CA THR A 351 -8.52 -5.35 3.58
C THR A 351 -7.20 -4.85 2.98
N VAL A 352 -6.45 -4.08 3.77
CA VAL A 352 -5.09 -3.66 3.42
C VAL A 352 -4.18 -4.85 3.13
N ARG A 353 -4.44 -6.03 3.71
CA ARG A 353 -3.68 -7.26 3.44
C ARG A 353 -3.84 -7.75 2.01
N GLU A 354 -4.98 -7.52 1.38
CA GLU A 354 -5.27 -8.03 0.03
C GLU A 354 -4.72 -7.12 -1.08
N ALA A 355 -4.76 -5.81 -0.86
CA ALA A 355 -4.45 -4.82 -1.89
C ALA A 355 -4.05 -3.46 -1.26
N PRO A 356 -2.92 -3.37 -0.56
CA PRO A 356 -2.53 -2.18 0.19
C PRO A 356 -2.37 -0.93 -0.69
N GLU A 357 -2.00 -1.08 -1.96
CA GLU A 357 -1.92 0.04 -2.89
C GLU A 357 -3.27 0.70 -3.22
N LEU A 358 -4.38 -0.01 -3.02
CA LEU A 358 -5.71 0.55 -3.20
C LEU A 358 -6.09 1.52 -2.06
N PHE A 359 -5.41 1.42 -0.91
CA PHE A 359 -5.64 2.26 0.28
C PHE A 359 -4.79 3.53 0.24
N CYS A 360 -4.84 4.28 -0.87
CA CYS A 360 -4.13 5.55 -1.00
C CYS A 360 -4.84 6.65 -0.18
N PHE A 361 -4.26 7.03 0.96
CA PHE A 361 -4.85 8.00 1.89
C PHE A 361 -5.25 9.31 1.20
N GLY A 362 -6.51 9.72 1.39
CA GLY A 362 -7.08 10.93 0.81
C GLY A 362 -7.57 10.80 -0.65
N LEU A 363 -7.24 9.73 -1.37
CA LEU A 363 -7.57 9.60 -2.79
C LEU A 363 -9.08 9.70 -3.03
N LEU A 364 -9.87 8.83 -2.39
CA LEU A 364 -11.34 8.81 -2.55
C LEU A 364 -12.02 10.10 -2.08
N ALA A 365 -11.40 10.88 -1.19
CA ALA A 365 -11.92 12.18 -0.82
C ALA A 365 -11.83 13.21 -1.96
N GLN A 366 -10.89 13.03 -2.90
CA GLN A 366 -10.59 13.96 -3.99
C GLN A 366 -10.93 13.43 -5.38
N PHE A 367 -10.82 12.12 -5.60
CA PHE A 367 -10.95 11.46 -6.88
C PHE A 367 -11.63 10.11 -6.69
N ASP A 368 -12.66 9.87 -7.49
CA ASP A 368 -13.13 8.54 -7.80
C ASP A 368 -12.76 8.21 -9.26
N VAL A 369 -13.03 6.98 -9.72
CA VAL A 369 -12.74 6.50 -11.07
C VAL A 369 -13.27 7.47 -12.16
N PRO A 370 -14.49 8.02 -12.09
CA PRO A 370 -14.95 9.00 -13.08
C PRO A 370 -14.06 10.25 -13.20
N GLN A 371 -13.53 10.77 -12.08
CA GLN A 371 -12.62 11.92 -12.12
C GLN A 371 -11.26 11.55 -12.70
N LEU A 372 -10.75 10.35 -12.41
CA LEU A 372 -9.50 9.87 -13.01
C LEU A 372 -9.64 9.69 -14.54
N VAL A 373 -10.76 9.15 -15.01
CA VAL A 373 -11.05 9.04 -16.45
C VAL A 373 -11.14 10.43 -17.09
N ALA A 374 -11.77 11.40 -16.44
CA ALA A 374 -11.87 12.78 -16.94
C ALA A 374 -10.49 13.48 -17.05
N LEU A 375 -9.47 13.05 -16.28
CA LEU A 375 -8.09 13.53 -16.42
C LEU A 375 -7.38 12.96 -17.65
N ILE A 376 -7.85 11.83 -18.18
CA ILE A 376 -7.20 11.13 -19.31
C ILE A 376 -7.77 11.64 -20.65
N THR A 377 -9.05 12.02 -20.68
CA THR A 377 -9.73 12.61 -21.86
C THR A 377 -8.90 13.73 -22.51
N PRO A 378 -8.85 13.86 -23.85
CA PRO A 378 -9.61 13.12 -24.87
C PRO A 378 -9.04 11.74 -25.21
N ARG A 379 -7.97 11.29 -24.56
CA ARG A 379 -7.42 9.94 -24.77
C ARG A 379 -8.42 8.89 -24.31
N THR A 380 -8.49 7.79 -25.06
CA THR A 380 -9.49 6.73 -24.83
C THR A 380 -9.13 5.89 -23.60
N VAL A 381 -10.13 5.67 -22.73
CA VAL A 381 -10.09 4.69 -21.64
C VAL A 381 -11.18 3.66 -21.90
N ARG A 382 -10.80 2.39 -22.02
CA ARG A 382 -11.73 1.27 -22.24
C ARG A 382 -11.75 0.35 -21.03
N PHE A 383 -12.92 0.14 -20.46
CA PHE A 383 -13.15 -0.88 -19.43
C PHE A 383 -13.68 -2.16 -20.08
N SER A 384 -13.13 -3.30 -19.69
CA SER A 384 -13.53 -4.62 -20.18
C SER A 384 -13.61 -5.63 -19.02
N ARG A 385 -14.52 -6.62 -19.12
CA ARG A 385 -14.83 -7.58 -18.03
C ARG A 385 -14.56 -9.06 -18.35
N THR A 386 -13.96 -9.36 -19.50
CA THR A 386 -13.73 -10.75 -19.96
C THR A 386 -12.50 -10.84 -20.84
N SER A 387 -11.42 -11.49 -20.40
CA SER A 387 -10.19 -11.73 -21.20
C SER A 387 -10.53 -12.08 -22.68
N PRO A 388 -9.72 -11.69 -23.69
CA PRO A 388 -10.02 -11.85 -25.12
C PRO A 388 -10.40 -13.26 -25.64
N VAL A 389 -10.50 -14.30 -24.79
CA VAL A 389 -10.94 -15.64 -25.15
C VAL A 389 -12.00 -16.16 -24.16
N ALA A 390 -13.18 -15.56 -24.16
CA ALA A 390 -14.38 -16.15 -23.55
C ALA A 390 -15.56 -16.13 -24.54
N SER A 391 -15.33 -16.64 -25.75
CA SER A 391 -16.40 -16.93 -26.70
C SER A 391 -16.02 -18.09 -27.61
N ALA A 392 -16.13 -19.31 -27.09
CA ALA A 392 -16.36 -20.50 -27.89
C ALA A 392 -17.77 -21.02 -27.54
N PRO A 393 -18.61 -21.44 -28.51
CA PRO A 393 -19.98 -21.85 -28.24
C PRO A 393 -19.99 -23.17 -27.46
N ALA A 394 -20.89 -23.28 -26.48
CA ALA A 394 -21.12 -24.51 -25.73
C ALA A 394 -21.54 -25.65 -26.68
N GLY A 395 -20.62 -26.58 -26.91
CA GLY A 395 -20.90 -27.87 -27.53
C GLY A 395 -21.69 -28.74 -26.56
N SER A 396 -22.85 -29.20 -27.02
CA SER A 396 -23.80 -30.13 -26.41
C SER A 396 -23.20 -31.16 -25.44
N SER A 397 -23.58 -31.09 -24.16
CA SER A 397 -23.40 -32.18 -23.20
C SER A 397 -24.40 -33.30 -23.47
N GLN A 398 -23.90 -34.49 -23.81
CA GLN A 398 -24.70 -35.72 -23.76
C GLN A 398 -24.90 -36.16 -22.30
N ASN A 399 -26.16 -36.42 -21.97
CA ASN A 399 -26.66 -37.02 -20.73
C ASN A 399 -26.13 -38.44 -20.51
N PRO A 400 -25.84 -38.85 -19.25
CA PRO A 400 -25.99 -40.24 -18.84
C PRO A 400 -27.24 -40.42 -17.99
N ARG A 401 -28.12 -41.30 -18.49
CA ARG A 401 -29.30 -41.83 -17.81
C ARG A 401 -28.91 -42.88 -16.75
N SER A 402 -29.48 -42.68 -15.56
CA SER A 402 -30.14 -43.65 -14.66
C SER A 402 -29.38 -44.82 -14.00
N PRO A 403 -29.89 -45.34 -12.84
CA PRO A 403 -29.10 -46.08 -11.86
C PRO A 403 -29.44 -47.59 -11.74
N ARG A 404 -28.47 -48.32 -11.16
CA ARG A 404 -28.59 -49.58 -10.35
C ARG A 404 -29.05 -50.86 -11.09
N PRO A 405 -28.70 -52.06 -10.59
CA PRO A 405 -28.93 -52.56 -9.22
C PRO A 405 -27.86 -52.18 -8.17
#